data_AF-A0AAV0UGS9-F1
#
_entry.id   AF-A0AAV0UGS9-F1
#
_cell.length_a   1.000
_cell.length_b   1.000
_cell.length_c   1.000
_cell.angle_alpha   90.00
_cell.angle_beta   90.00
_cell.angle_gamma   90.00
#
_symmetry.space_group_name_H-M   'P 1'
#
loop_
_entity.id
_entity.type
_entity.pdbx_description
1 polymer ?
#
loop_
_entity_poly.entity_id
_entity_poly.type
_entity_poly.pdbx_seq_one_letter_code
_entity_poly.pdbx_strand_id
1 'polypeptide(L)'
;MEYAKSVRSALRPQTLFVSAYPVLTAVSLLHKSHDISCFQMDMFVILGCALLTQSIGNLSAVYSNFQRTLQPKEPGASDVKIVLNLLSLTQVRRWSYLLYSLQLTLLGLTHVICDKSIGLTGGMMLLATLTLIYCRRGEEPLPIVGLREAVVAWAAGPVAMCGTAFYLVGEVPWAIVLYAYIVMLFTWAYLLLDSARDAPFARSMGRSDTSLALILGFQYCFQGFLLLMVSFYGLVLVVGIAMGHLGNFLLLLTIPKLKDISEDFRLERLNLLPEQFARLAAFLGFGLIVSILAGLT
;
A
#
# COMPACT_ATOMS: atom_id res chain seq x y z
N MET A 1 -2.95 -1.78 -30.16
CA MET A 1 -2.36 -0.78 -29.24
C MET A 1 -3.28 -0.39 -28.08
N GLU A 2 -4.61 -0.39 -28.25
CA GLU A 2 -5.55 0.00 -27.18
C GLU A 2 -5.57 -0.97 -25.99
N TYR A 3 -5.55 -2.29 -26.24
CA TYR A 3 -5.51 -3.29 -25.16
C TYR A 3 -4.31 -3.13 -24.22
N ALA A 4 -3.11 -2.89 -24.76
CA ALA A 4 -1.91 -2.67 -23.95
C ALA A 4 -2.00 -1.38 -23.11
N LYS A 5 -2.62 -0.33 -23.65
CA LYS A 5 -2.89 0.91 -22.90
C LYS A 5 -3.89 0.65 -21.78
N SER A 6 -4.92 -0.15 -22.03
CA SER A 6 -5.90 -0.52 -21.01
C SER A 6 -5.29 -1.36 -19.88
N VAL A 7 -4.46 -2.35 -20.23
CA VAL A 7 -3.72 -3.15 -19.24
C VAL A 7 -2.79 -2.26 -18.41
N ARG A 8 -2.02 -1.39 -19.06
CA ARG A 8 -1.12 -0.46 -18.37
C ARG A 8 -1.87 0.49 -17.42
N SER A 9 -3.01 0.99 -17.84
CA SER A 9 -3.84 1.86 -17.01
C SER A 9 -4.45 1.09 -15.82
N ALA A 10 -4.89 -0.15 -16.02
CA ALA A 10 -5.40 -1.01 -14.95
C ALA A 10 -4.31 -1.40 -13.93
N LEU A 11 -3.07 -1.61 -14.38
CA LEU A 11 -1.92 -1.92 -13.53
C LEU A 11 -1.44 -0.72 -12.72
N ARG A 12 -1.82 0.51 -13.10
CA ARG A 12 -1.44 1.77 -12.43
C ARG A 12 0.05 1.79 -12.03
N PRO A 13 1.00 1.77 -12.99
CA PRO A 13 2.43 1.70 -12.69
C PRO A 13 2.93 2.82 -11.77
N GLN A 14 2.21 3.95 -11.76
CA GLN A 14 2.47 5.07 -10.87
C GLN A 14 2.28 4.71 -9.39
N THR A 15 1.51 3.68 -9.01
CA THR A 15 1.31 3.30 -7.59
C THR A 15 2.29 2.23 -7.11
N LEU A 16 3.17 1.73 -7.98
CA LEU A 16 4.12 0.67 -7.64
C LEU A 16 5.12 1.07 -6.54
N PHE A 17 5.40 2.38 -6.41
CA PHE A 17 6.25 2.89 -5.34
C PHE A 17 5.69 2.57 -3.95
N VAL A 18 4.37 2.42 -3.81
CA VAL A 18 3.69 2.10 -2.53
C VAL A 18 4.15 0.75 -2.01
N SER A 19 4.36 -0.24 -2.89
CA SER A 19 4.90 -1.54 -2.52
C SER A 19 6.44 -1.59 -2.52
N ALA A 20 7.10 -0.72 -3.29
CA ALA A 20 8.56 -0.71 -3.38
C ALA A 20 9.21 -0.12 -2.14
N TYR A 21 8.72 1.03 -1.64
CA TYR A 21 9.35 1.73 -0.51
C TYR A 21 9.39 0.91 0.79
N PRO A 22 8.34 0.17 1.21
CA PRO A 22 8.41 -0.69 2.40
C PRO A 22 9.52 -1.75 2.27
N VAL A 23 9.61 -2.41 1.13
CA VAL A 23 10.65 -3.43 0.85
C VAL A 23 12.04 -2.80 0.87
N LEU A 24 12.23 -1.67 0.18
CA LEU A 24 13.51 -0.97 0.14
C LEU A 24 13.94 -0.43 1.50
N THR A 25 12.98 0.03 2.32
CA THR A 25 13.24 0.45 3.70
C THR A 25 13.68 -0.74 4.56
N ALA A 26 13.00 -1.89 4.44
CA ALA A 26 13.41 -3.11 5.14
C ALA A 26 14.81 -3.57 4.71
N VAL A 27 15.10 -3.58 3.41
CA VAL A 27 16.42 -3.91 2.87
C VAL A 27 17.50 -2.95 3.40
N SER A 28 17.22 -1.65 3.49
CA SER A 28 18.17 -0.66 4.00
C SER A 28 18.50 -0.88 5.49
N LEU A 29 17.49 -1.22 6.29
CA LEU A 29 17.68 -1.57 7.71
C LEU A 29 18.47 -2.87 7.87
N LEU A 30 18.20 -3.86 7.02
CA LEU A 30 18.90 -5.14 7.03
C LEU A 30 20.34 -5.02 6.52
N HIS A 31 20.59 -4.15 5.55
CA HIS A 31 21.94 -3.83 5.08
C HIS A 31 22.79 -3.29 6.24
N LYS A 32 22.23 -2.40 7.06
CA LYS A 32 22.91 -1.84 8.25
C LYS A 32 23.09 -2.83 9.40
N SER A 33 22.13 -3.74 9.61
CA SER A 33 22.14 -4.62 10.78
C SER A 33 22.78 -6.00 10.55
N HIS A 34 22.72 -6.52 9.33
CA HIS A 34 23.15 -7.87 8.96
C HIS A 34 24.10 -7.88 7.75
N ASP A 35 24.62 -6.72 7.34
CA ASP A 35 25.56 -6.54 6.21
C ASP A 35 25.10 -7.19 4.89
N ILE A 36 23.78 -7.27 4.67
CA ILE A 36 23.22 -7.84 3.45
C ILE A 36 23.58 -6.96 2.27
N SER A 37 24.11 -7.53 1.19
CA SER A 37 24.35 -6.75 -0.03
C SER A 37 23.02 -6.31 -0.67
N CYS A 38 22.90 -5.01 -0.94
CA CYS A 38 21.74 -4.42 -1.62
C CYS A 38 21.50 -4.96 -3.04
N PHE A 39 22.47 -5.69 -3.61
CA PHE A 39 22.43 -6.23 -4.97
C PHE A 39 22.29 -7.77 -5.01
N GLN A 40 21.80 -8.39 -3.94
CA GLN A 40 21.53 -9.83 -3.94
C GLN A 40 20.33 -10.19 -4.82
N MET A 41 20.38 -11.37 -5.45
CA MET A 41 19.29 -11.89 -6.27
C MET A 41 17.97 -11.95 -5.50
N ASP A 42 18.00 -12.37 -4.24
CA ASP A 42 16.84 -12.48 -3.35
C ASP A 42 16.12 -11.15 -3.15
N MET A 43 16.88 -10.04 -3.09
CA MET A 43 16.34 -8.69 -2.96
C MET A 43 15.51 -8.31 -4.20
N PHE A 44 16.03 -8.58 -5.40
CA PHE A 44 15.31 -8.31 -6.63
C PHE A 44 14.05 -9.16 -6.76
N VAL A 45 14.11 -10.41 -6.28
CA VAL A 45 12.98 -11.33 -6.28
C VAL A 45 11.88 -10.82 -5.36
N ILE A 46 12.21 -10.45 -4.12
CA ILE A 46 11.19 -9.98 -3.17
C ILE A 46 10.60 -8.63 -3.57
N LEU A 47 11.42 -7.73 -4.12
CA LEU A 47 10.95 -6.48 -4.72
C LEU A 47 10.01 -6.77 -5.90
N GLY A 48 10.38 -7.69 -6.79
CA GLY A 48 9.54 -8.15 -7.90
C GLY A 48 8.20 -8.70 -7.40
N CYS A 49 8.22 -9.55 -6.38
CA CYS A 49 7.02 -10.10 -5.75
C CYS A 49 6.11 -8.99 -5.20
N ALA A 50 6.67 -8.00 -4.49
CA ALA A 50 5.91 -6.88 -3.94
C ALA A 50 5.24 -6.04 -5.05
N LEU A 51 5.97 -5.75 -6.13
CA LEU A 51 5.44 -5.02 -7.30
C LEU A 51 4.32 -5.79 -8.00
N LEU A 52 4.48 -7.11 -8.14
CA LEU A 52 3.45 -7.99 -8.69
C LEU A 52 2.21 -8.05 -7.78
N THR A 53 2.40 -8.03 -6.47
CA THR A 53 1.30 -8.02 -5.48
C THR A 53 0.50 -6.72 -5.59
N GLN A 54 1.18 -5.58 -5.66
CA GLN A 54 0.53 -4.29 -5.89
C GLN A 54 -0.23 -4.26 -7.21
N SER A 55 0.35 -4.86 -8.25
CA SER A 55 -0.29 -4.98 -9.57
C SER A 55 -1.58 -5.80 -9.50
N ILE A 56 -1.58 -6.94 -8.78
CA ILE A 56 -2.78 -7.75 -8.53
C ILE A 56 -3.83 -6.95 -7.74
N GLY A 57 -3.41 -6.18 -6.74
CA GLY A 57 -4.30 -5.28 -5.99
C GLY A 57 -4.94 -4.20 -6.87
N ASN A 58 -4.16 -3.58 -7.76
CA ASN A 58 -4.66 -2.58 -8.71
C ASN A 58 -5.67 -3.19 -9.70
N LEU A 59 -5.41 -4.40 -10.20
CA LEU A 59 -6.33 -5.18 -11.04
C LEU A 59 -7.63 -5.54 -10.30
N SER A 60 -7.53 -5.91 -9.02
CA SER A 60 -8.70 -6.18 -8.17
C SER A 60 -9.57 -4.94 -7.96
N ALA A 61 -8.98 -3.75 -7.81
CA ALA A 61 -9.75 -2.51 -7.75
C ALA A 61 -10.54 -2.26 -9.04
N VAL A 62 -9.98 -2.58 -10.21
CA VAL A 62 -10.71 -2.55 -11.49
C VAL A 62 -11.83 -3.60 -11.52
N TYR A 63 -11.56 -4.82 -11.05
CA TYR A 63 -12.56 -5.90 -10.94
C TYR A 63 -13.76 -5.50 -10.08
N SER A 64 -13.50 -4.93 -8.90
CA SER A 64 -14.51 -4.40 -7.99
C SER A 64 -15.35 -3.31 -8.66
N ASN A 65 -14.70 -2.37 -9.36
CA ASN A 65 -15.41 -1.32 -10.11
C ASN A 65 -16.32 -1.87 -11.22
N PHE A 66 -15.95 -2.97 -11.89
CA PHE A 66 -16.84 -3.64 -12.84
C PHE A 66 -18.08 -4.26 -12.18
N GLN A 67 -17.92 -4.85 -10.99
CA GLN A 67 -19.07 -5.33 -10.21
C GLN A 67 -19.96 -4.16 -9.74
N ARG A 68 -19.39 -2.96 -9.52
CA ARG A 68 -20.16 -1.74 -9.20
C ARG A 68 -21.09 -1.32 -10.36
N THR A 69 -20.68 -1.47 -11.62
CA THR A 69 -21.50 -1.09 -12.80
C THR A 69 -22.59 -2.09 -13.20
N LEU A 70 -22.57 -3.32 -12.68
CA LEU A 70 -23.58 -4.35 -12.99
C LEU A 70 -24.72 -4.41 -11.97
N GLN A 71 -24.69 -3.59 -10.91
CA GLN A 71 -25.83 -3.45 -10.02
C GLN A 71 -26.86 -2.49 -10.64
N PRO A 72 -28.16 -2.84 -10.59
CA PRO A 72 -29.20 -1.99 -11.15
C PRO A 72 -29.14 -0.60 -10.50
N LYS A 73 -29.03 0.42 -11.36
CA LYS A 73 -29.03 1.83 -10.98
C LYS A 73 -30.35 2.16 -10.27
N GLU A 74 -30.29 2.77 -9.08
CA GLU A 74 -31.49 3.32 -8.46
C GLU A 74 -32.09 4.41 -9.37
N PRO A 75 -33.42 4.43 -9.57
CA PRO A 75 -34.06 5.38 -10.46
C PRO A 75 -33.88 6.81 -9.94
N GLY A 76 -32.97 7.59 -10.55
CA GLY A 76 -32.74 9.00 -10.23
C GLY A 76 -31.27 9.45 -10.20
N ALA A 77 -30.30 8.53 -10.22
CA ALA A 77 -28.87 8.92 -10.17
C ALA A 77 -28.42 9.57 -11.50
N SER A 78 -27.78 10.73 -11.44
CA SER A 78 -27.21 11.43 -12.60
C SER A 78 -26.06 10.63 -13.22
N ASP A 79 -25.94 10.66 -14.56
CA ASP A 79 -24.86 10.00 -15.32
C ASP A 79 -23.51 10.68 -15.08
N VAL A 80 -22.92 10.42 -13.91
CA VAL A 80 -21.49 10.66 -13.71
C VAL A 80 -20.78 9.66 -14.60
N LYS A 81 -19.95 10.18 -15.50
CA LYS A 81 -19.22 9.47 -16.55
C LYS A 81 -18.25 8.44 -15.92
N ILE A 82 -18.79 7.30 -15.49
CA ILE A 82 -18.01 6.14 -15.07
C ILE A 82 -17.32 5.65 -16.33
N VAL A 83 -15.98 5.68 -16.33
CA VAL A 83 -15.16 5.19 -17.44
C VAL A 83 -15.33 3.67 -17.52
N LEU A 84 -16.40 3.25 -18.21
CA LEU A 84 -16.64 1.87 -18.64
C LEU A 84 -15.52 1.43 -19.58
N ASN A 85 -15.16 0.15 -19.51
CA ASN A 85 -14.31 -0.57 -20.47
C ASN A 85 -12.83 -0.20 -20.52
N LEU A 86 -12.03 -0.74 -19.59
CA LEU A 86 -10.63 -1.03 -19.90
C LEU A 86 -10.35 -2.53 -20.10
N LEU A 87 -10.88 -3.43 -19.25
CA LEU A 87 -10.68 -4.89 -19.41
C LEU A 87 -11.94 -5.68 -19.03
N SER A 88 -12.19 -6.80 -19.71
CA SER A 88 -13.26 -7.73 -19.31
C SER A 88 -12.94 -8.47 -18.01
N LEU A 89 -13.98 -9.00 -17.34
CA LEU A 89 -13.84 -9.81 -16.12
C LEU A 89 -12.90 -11.01 -16.30
N THR A 90 -12.96 -11.64 -17.47
CA THR A 90 -12.11 -12.77 -17.85
C THR A 90 -10.67 -12.33 -18.07
N GLN A 91 -10.44 -11.15 -18.65
CA GLN A 91 -9.10 -10.59 -18.83
C GLN A 91 -8.46 -10.21 -17.49
N VAL A 92 -9.17 -9.53 -16.60
CA VAL A 92 -8.66 -9.19 -15.26
C VAL A 92 -8.28 -10.46 -14.47
N ARG A 93 -9.10 -11.51 -14.56
CA ARG A 93 -8.83 -12.81 -13.94
C ARG A 93 -7.58 -13.47 -14.53
N ARG A 94 -7.45 -13.51 -15.85
CA ARG A 94 -6.28 -14.07 -16.54
C ARG A 94 -4.99 -13.34 -16.15
N TRP A 95 -5.02 -12.01 -16.13
CA TRP A 95 -3.87 -11.22 -15.68
C TRP A 95 -3.52 -11.46 -14.22
N SER A 96 -4.52 -11.55 -13.33
CA SER A 96 -4.27 -11.84 -11.92
C SER A 96 -3.58 -13.19 -11.72
N TYR A 97 -4.04 -14.24 -12.42
CA TYR A 97 -3.39 -15.56 -12.38
C TYR A 97 -2.02 -15.57 -13.02
N LEU A 98 -1.82 -14.82 -14.11
CA LEU A 98 -0.50 -14.69 -14.74
C LEU A 98 0.49 -14.04 -13.78
N LEU A 99 0.14 -12.90 -13.17
CA LEU A 99 1.00 -12.21 -12.22
C LEU A 99 1.31 -13.09 -10.99
N TYR A 100 0.30 -13.81 -10.49
CA TYR A 100 0.49 -14.75 -9.39
C TYR A 100 1.41 -15.94 -9.78
N SER A 101 1.21 -16.53 -10.96
CA SER A 101 2.10 -17.58 -11.45
C SER A 101 3.53 -17.09 -11.60
N LEU A 102 3.73 -15.84 -12.05
CA LEU A 102 5.05 -15.23 -12.13
C LEU A 102 5.68 -15.06 -10.75
N GLN A 103 4.91 -14.65 -9.73
CA GLN A 103 5.41 -14.61 -8.35
C GLN A 103 5.86 -15.97 -7.84
N LEU A 104 5.06 -17.02 -8.06
CA LEU A 104 5.41 -18.37 -7.64
C LEU A 104 6.64 -18.90 -8.37
N THR A 105 6.76 -18.64 -9.67
CA THR A 105 7.93 -19.02 -10.47
C THR A 105 9.19 -18.31 -9.97
N LEU A 106 9.11 -17.01 -9.66
CA LEU A 106 10.24 -16.26 -9.10
C LEU A 106 10.66 -16.86 -7.75
N LEU A 107 9.72 -17.07 -6.82
CA LEU A 107 10.02 -17.66 -5.51
C LEU A 107 10.57 -19.08 -5.62
N GLY A 108 10.01 -19.91 -6.52
CA GLY A 108 10.48 -21.28 -6.75
C GLY A 108 11.87 -21.34 -7.38
N LEU A 109 12.16 -20.45 -8.34
CA LEU A 109 13.47 -20.36 -8.97
C LEU A 109 14.53 -19.95 -7.95
N THR A 110 14.24 -18.93 -7.14
CA THR A 110 15.14 -18.46 -6.09
C THR A 110 15.33 -19.49 -4.99
N HIS A 111 14.29 -20.27 -4.66
CA HIS A 111 14.42 -21.38 -3.71
C HIS A 111 15.45 -22.41 -4.16
N VAL A 112 15.46 -22.77 -5.44
CA VAL A 112 16.43 -23.73 -6.01
C VAL A 112 17.82 -23.11 -6.17
N ILE A 113 17.93 -21.88 -6.65
CA ILE A 113 19.22 -21.23 -6.94
C ILE A 113 19.95 -20.84 -5.64
N CYS A 114 19.22 -20.32 -4.66
CA CYS A 114 19.78 -19.79 -3.42
C CYS A 114 19.64 -20.76 -2.22
N ASP A 115 19.24 -22.01 -2.48
CA ASP A 115 19.05 -23.08 -1.49
C ASP A 115 18.27 -22.62 -0.25
N LYS A 116 17.14 -21.93 -0.48
CA LYS A 116 16.34 -21.35 0.61
C LYS A 116 15.65 -22.44 1.40
N SER A 117 15.46 -22.24 2.70
CA SER A 117 14.67 -23.19 3.50
C SER A 117 13.21 -23.24 3.00
N ILE A 118 12.63 -24.44 3.04
CA ILE A 118 11.25 -24.70 2.63
C ILE A 118 10.27 -23.83 3.44
N GLY A 119 10.57 -23.58 4.71
CA GLY A 119 9.75 -22.72 5.58
C GLY A 119 9.68 -21.27 5.11
N LEU A 120 10.80 -20.69 4.68
CA LEU A 120 10.84 -19.30 4.19
C LEU A 120 10.09 -19.15 2.87
N THR A 121 10.38 -20.00 1.90
CA THR A 121 9.72 -19.99 0.59
C THR A 121 8.22 -20.29 0.73
N GLY A 122 7.87 -21.29 1.54
CA GLY A 122 6.48 -21.68 1.81
C GLY A 122 5.68 -20.56 2.48
N GLY A 123 6.27 -19.83 3.44
CA GLY A 123 5.65 -18.66 4.07
C GLY A 123 5.35 -17.55 3.08
N MET A 124 6.29 -17.22 2.19
CA MET A 124 6.09 -16.21 1.14
C MET A 124 5.03 -16.64 0.12
N MET A 125 5.01 -17.92 -0.27
CA MET A 125 3.97 -18.47 -1.14
C MET A 125 2.58 -18.40 -0.48
N LEU A 126 2.49 -18.69 0.82
CA LEU A 126 1.25 -18.56 1.58
C LEU A 126 0.75 -17.11 1.59
N LEU A 127 1.64 -16.14 1.87
CA LEU A 127 1.29 -14.71 1.84
C LEU A 127 0.82 -14.26 0.46
N ALA A 128 1.49 -14.70 -0.61
CA ALA A 128 1.07 -14.41 -1.99
C ALA A 128 -0.31 -15.02 -2.30
N THR A 129 -0.56 -16.26 -1.85
CA THR A 129 -1.84 -16.95 -2.02
C THR A 129 -2.97 -16.24 -1.28
N LEU A 130 -2.75 -15.88 0.00
CA LEU A 130 -3.71 -15.15 0.82
C LEU A 130 -4.05 -13.79 0.20
N THR A 131 -3.04 -13.09 -0.31
CA THR A 131 -3.22 -11.83 -1.02
C THR A 131 -4.10 -12.02 -2.25
N LEU A 132 -3.84 -13.03 -3.09
CA LEU A 132 -4.67 -13.32 -4.26
C LEU A 132 -6.11 -13.63 -3.84
N ILE A 133 -6.31 -14.45 -2.80
CA ILE A 133 -7.66 -14.80 -2.29
C ILE A 133 -8.37 -13.53 -1.84
N TYR A 134 -7.73 -12.69 -1.03
CA TYR A 134 -8.29 -11.43 -0.56
C TYR A 134 -8.66 -10.49 -1.72
N CYS A 135 -7.76 -10.29 -2.67
CA CYS A 135 -8.01 -9.49 -3.88
C CYS A 135 -9.14 -10.06 -4.75
N ARG A 136 -9.41 -11.36 -4.70
CA ARG A 136 -10.47 -12.01 -5.50
C ARG A 136 -11.81 -12.06 -4.80
N ARG A 137 -11.84 -12.00 -3.47
CA ARG A 137 -13.06 -11.96 -2.66
C ARG A 137 -13.90 -10.69 -2.93
N GLY A 138 -13.28 -9.63 -3.45
CA GLY A 138 -13.97 -8.41 -3.85
C GLY A 138 -14.38 -7.55 -2.65
N GLU A 139 -15.40 -6.72 -2.84
CA GLU A 139 -15.92 -5.82 -1.79
C GLU A 139 -17.01 -6.47 -0.94
N GLU A 140 -16.82 -7.71 -0.49
CA GLU A 140 -17.64 -8.20 0.62
C GLU A 140 -17.34 -7.30 1.84
N PRO A 141 -18.33 -6.56 2.36
CA PRO A 141 -18.09 -5.68 3.49
C PRO A 141 -17.65 -6.54 4.67
N LEU A 142 -16.47 -6.24 5.18
CA LEU A 142 -16.02 -6.84 6.43
C LEU A 142 -16.96 -6.37 7.55
N PRO A 143 -17.24 -7.21 8.55
CA PRO A 143 -18.27 -6.93 9.56
C PRO A 143 -17.94 -5.72 10.47
N ILE A 144 -16.72 -5.20 10.40
CA ILE A 144 -16.23 -4.11 11.24
C ILE A 144 -15.87 -2.92 10.35
N VAL A 145 -16.39 -1.74 10.71
CA VAL A 145 -16.10 -0.46 10.07
C VAL A 145 -14.59 -0.19 10.10
N GLY A 146 -14.00 0.04 8.93
CA GLY A 146 -12.57 0.37 8.83
C GLY A 146 -11.60 -0.79 8.90
N LEU A 147 -12.12 -2.01 9.06
CA LEU A 147 -11.26 -3.20 9.10
C LEU A 147 -10.56 -3.42 7.76
N ARG A 148 -11.19 -3.06 6.64
CA ARG A 148 -10.59 -3.16 5.30
C ARG A 148 -9.35 -2.26 5.21
N GLU A 149 -9.50 -1.00 5.58
CA GLU A 149 -8.42 -0.01 5.56
C GLU A 149 -7.29 -0.43 6.52
N ALA A 150 -7.65 -0.92 7.70
CA ALA A 150 -6.68 -1.47 8.65
C ALA A 150 -5.92 -2.68 8.08
N VAL A 151 -6.61 -3.65 7.47
CA VAL A 151 -5.97 -4.82 6.84
C VAL A 151 -5.02 -4.41 5.74
N VAL A 152 -5.40 -3.46 4.88
CA VAL A 152 -4.53 -2.95 3.81
C VAL A 152 -3.31 -2.22 4.38
N ALA A 153 -3.49 -1.40 5.42
CA ALA A 153 -2.39 -0.72 6.10
C ALA A 153 -1.41 -1.71 6.76
N TRP A 154 -1.93 -2.73 7.44
CA TRP A 154 -1.14 -3.82 8.04
C TRP A 154 -0.39 -4.62 6.98
N ALA A 155 -1.02 -4.89 5.85
CA ALA A 155 -0.39 -5.57 4.73
C ALA A 155 0.77 -4.76 4.14
N ALA A 156 0.58 -3.44 3.96
CA ALA A 156 1.58 -2.55 3.37
C ALA A 156 2.78 -2.27 4.27
N GLY A 157 2.58 -2.21 5.60
CA GLY A 157 3.65 -2.01 6.58
C GLY A 157 4.17 -3.34 7.15
N PRO A 158 3.64 -3.81 8.30
CA PRO A 158 4.09 -5.01 9.00
C PRO A 158 4.29 -6.25 8.12
N VAL A 159 3.30 -6.65 7.33
CA VAL A 159 3.41 -7.90 6.55
C VAL A 159 4.49 -7.78 5.48
N ALA A 160 4.51 -6.67 4.73
CA ALA A 160 5.51 -6.45 3.68
C ALA A 160 6.93 -6.37 4.26
N MET A 161 7.15 -5.58 5.31
CA MET A 161 8.49 -5.35 5.87
C MET A 161 9.01 -6.53 6.68
N CYS A 162 8.19 -7.10 7.57
CA CYS A 162 8.59 -8.28 8.35
C CYS A 162 8.71 -9.52 7.46
N GLY A 163 7.84 -9.68 6.47
CA GLY A 163 7.96 -10.75 5.47
C GLY A 163 9.25 -10.63 4.66
N THR A 164 9.64 -9.40 4.31
CA THR A 164 10.93 -9.13 3.64
C THR A 164 12.11 -9.53 4.53
N ALA A 165 12.09 -9.14 5.80
CA ALA A 165 13.14 -9.49 6.75
C ALA A 165 13.27 -11.00 6.97
N PHE A 166 12.13 -11.65 7.19
CA PHE A 166 12.07 -13.09 7.38
C PHE A 166 12.59 -13.84 6.16
N TYR A 167 12.24 -13.41 4.93
CA TYR A 167 12.72 -14.06 3.72
C TYR A 167 14.23 -13.87 3.47
N LEU A 168 14.77 -12.69 3.78
CA LEU A 168 16.18 -12.37 3.53
C LEU A 168 17.12 -12.94 4.58
N VAL A 169 16.79 -12.83 5.87
CA VAL A 169 17.68 -13.21 6.99
C VAL A 169 17.13 -14.37 7.82
N GLY A 170 15.82 -14.61 7.80
CA GLY A 170 15.18 -15.61 8.67
C GLY A 170 14.78 -15.06 10.04
N GLU A 171 15.05 -13.79 10.32
CA GLU A 171 14.67 -13.12 11.57
C GLU A 171 14.07 -11.74 11.32
N VAL A 172 13.43 -11.18 12.35
CA VAL A 172 12.78 -9.87 12.28
C VAL A 172 13.35 -8.94 13.36
N PRO A 173 14.36 -8.13 13.02
CA PRO A 173 14.91 -7.12 13.92
C PRO A 173 13.86 -6.11 14.39
N TRP A 174 13.98 -5.64 15.64
CA TRP A 174 13.07 -4.65 16.22
C TRP A 174 13.01 -3.34 15.42
N ALA A 175 14.10 -2.93 14.79
CA ALA A 175 14.12 -1.76 13.91
C ALA A 175 13.12 -1.90 12.75
N ILE A 176 12.98 -3.10 12.17
CA ILE A 176 12.03 -3.36 11.09
C ILE A 176 10.60 -3.28 11.60
N VAL A 177 10.32 -3.82 12.78
CA VAL A 177 8.99 -3.73 13.40
C VAL A 177 8.58 -2.27 13.60
N LEU A 178 9.47 -1.44 14.16
CA LEU A 178 9.21 -0.01 14.40
C LEU A 178 8.96 0.76 13.10
N TYR A 179 9.82 0.57 12.09
CA TYR A 179 9.64 1.21 10.79
C TYR A 179 8.41 0.69 10.03
N ALA A 180 8.03 -0.58 10.23
CA ALA A 180 6.81 -1.12 9.66
C ALA A 180 5.55 -0.46 10.23
N TYR A 181 5.54 -0.12 11.53
CA TYR A 181 4.49 0.69 12.12
C TYR A 181 4.44 2.11 11.53
N ILE A 182 5.58 2.74 11.26
CA ILE A 182 5.64 4.04 10.58
C ILE A 182 4.95 3.96 9.21
N VAL A 183 5.30 2.95 8.40
CA VAL A 183 4.66 2.73 7.09
C VAL A 183 3.16 2.49 7.23
N MET A 184 2.74 1.64 8.18
CA MET A 184 1.33 1.34 8.43
C MET A 184 0.52 2.61 8.76
N LEU A 185 1.00 3.45 9.68
CA LEU A 185 0.32 4.69 10.07
C LEU A 185 0.12 5.62 8.87
N PHE A 186 1.16 5.77 8.04
CA PHE A 186 1.09 6.59 6.84
C PHE A 186 0.12 6.03 5.80
N THR A 187 0.16 4.71 5.54
CA THR A 187 -0.77 4.06 4.62
C THR A 187 -2.20 4.17 5.11
N TRP A 188 -2.44 4.03 6.41
CA TRP A 188 -3.78 4.15 6.97
C TRP A 188 -4.30 5.58 6.83
N ALA A 189 -3.47 6.60 7.07
CA ALA A 189 -3.85 8.00 6.85
C ALA A 189 -4.22 8.28 5.39
N TYR A 190 -3.46 7.73 4.44
CA TYR A 190 -3.80 7.80 3.02
C TYR A 190 -5.16 7.16 2.72
N LEU A 191 -5.44 5.98 3.27
CA LEU A 191 -6.71 5.28 3.04
C LEU A 191 -7.91 6.02 3.62
N LEU A 192 -7.78 6.67 4.79
CA LEU A 192 -8.83 7.54 5.33
C LEU A 192 -9.14 8.71 4.38
N LEU A 193 -8.09 9.34 3.86
CA LEU A 193 -8.19 10.46 2.94
C LEU A 193 -8.82 10.05 1.59
N ASP A 194 -8.40 8.91 1.04
CA ASP A 194 -8.98 8.36 -0.20
C ASP A 194 -10.46 7.98 0.01
N SER A 195 -10.79 7.41 1.17
CA SER A 195 -12.17 7.10 1.56
C SER A 195 -13.05 8.35 1.67
N ALA A 196 -12.50 9.45 2.23
CA ALA A 196 -13.19 10.74 2.32
C ALA A 196 -13.46 11.35 0.94
N ARG A 197 -12.49 11.28 0.03
CA ARG A 197 -12.67 11.74 -1.36
C ARG A 197 -13.77 10.97 -2.07
N ASP A 198 -13.84 9.65 -1.86
CA ASP A 198 -14.80 8.78 -2.53
C ASP A 198 -16.20 8.83 -1.89
N ALA A 199 -16.36 9.46 -0.73
CA ALA A 199 -17.63 9.52 0.00
C ALA A 199 -18.80 10.14 -0.80
N PRO A 200 -18.66 11.27 -1.51
CA PRO A 200 -19.75 11.82 -2.31
C PRO A 200 -20.19 10.87 -3.44
N PHE A 201 -19.24 10.17 -4.05
CA PHE A 201 -19.49 9.21 -5.11
C PHE A 201 -20.16 7.94 -4.56
N ALA A 202 -19.66 7.39 -3.45
CA ALA A 202 -20.26 6.22 -2.79
C ALA A 202 -21.71 6.50 -2.33
N ARG A 203 -21.99 7.72 -1.85
CA ARG A 203 -23.34 8.18 -1.50
C ARG A 203 -24.27 8.22 -2.71
N SER A 204 -23.77 8.71 -3.85
CA SER A 204 -24.57 8.77 -5.09
C SER A 204 -24.90 7.40 -5.69
N MET A 205 -24.17 6.36 -5.31
CA MET A 205 -24.39 4.97 -5.76
C MET A 205 -25.16 4.10 -4.75
N GLY A 206 -25.74 4.69 -3.69
CA GLY A 206 -26.53 3.95 -2.69
C GLY A 206 -25.72 2.98 -1.83
N ARG A 207 -24.39 3.09 -1.80
CA ARG A 207 -23.49 2.23 -1.00
C ARG A 207 -22.78 3.04 0.07
N SER A 208 -23.55 3.53 1.05
CA SER A 208 -23.01 4.18 2.25
C SER A 208 -22.06 3.29 3.05
N ASP A 209 -22.24 1.98 2.95
CA ASP A 209 -21.66 1.00 3.86
C ASP A 209 -20.24 0.55 3.45
N THR A 210 -19.71 1.08 2.33
CA THR A 210 -18.37 0.75 1.83
C THR A 210 -17.36 1.86 2.03
N SER A 211 -17.80 3.12 2.24
CA SER A 211 -16.90 4.25 2.51
C SER A 211 -16.85 4.50 4.01
N LEU A 212 -15.68 4.31 4.60
CA LEU A 212 -15.44 4.63 6.00
C LEU A 212 -15.83 6.07 6.34
N ALA A 213 -15.58 7.03 5.45
CA ALA A 213 -15.96 8.41 5.68
C ALA A 213 -17.48 8.64 5.73
N LEU A 214 -18.28 7.80 5.06
CA LEU A 214 -19.75 7.83 5.16
C LEU A 214 -20.27 7.19 6.44
N ILE A 215 -19.63 6.10 6.91
CA ILE A 215 -20.05 5.40 8.12
C ILE A 215 -19.61 6.14 9.38
N LEU A 216 -18.36 6.60 9.41
CA LEU A 216 -17.77 7.29 10.55
C LEU A 216 -18.20 8.76 10.60
N GLY A 217 -18.55 9.34 9.44
CA GLY A 217 -18.78 10.77 9.28
C GLY A 217 -17.49 11.54 9.02
N PHE A 218 -17.62 12.66 8.29
CA PHE A 218 -16.49 13.44 7.81
C PHE A 218 -15.59 13.97 8.93
N GLN A 219 -16.19 14.46 10.01
CA GLN A 219 -15.46 15.03 11.16
C GLN A 219 -14.58 13.98 11.85
N TYR A 220 -15.09 12.77 12.09
CA TYR A 220 -14.31 11.70 12.70
C TYR A 220 -13.23 11.16 11.75
N CYS A 221 -13.50 11.13 10.44
CA CYS A 221 -12.50 10.77 9.44
C CYS A 221 -11.32 11.77 9.45
N PHE A 222 -11.62 13.07 9.51
CA PHE A 222 -10.61 14.12 9.64
C PHE A 222 -9.81 14.01 10.95
N GLN A 223 -10.48 13.79 12.08
CA GLN A 223 -9.81 13.58 13.37
C GLN A 223 -8.90 12.34 13.36
N GLY A 224 -9.38 11.23 12.78
CA GLY A 224 -8.59 10.01 12.59
C GLY A 224 -7.36 10.25 11.71
N PHE A 225 -7.53 10.98 10.61
CA PHE A 225 -6.42 11.39 9.74
C PHE A 225 -5.36 12.19 10.51
N LEU A 226 -5.77 13.21 11.28
CA LEU A 226 -4.84 14.01 12.09
C LEU A 226 -4.12 13.16 13.14
N LEU A 227 -4.85 12.29 13.85
CA LEU A 227 -4.27 11.41 14.88
C LEU A 227 -3.21 10.49 14.28
N LEU A 228 -3.49 9.86 13.13
CA LEU A 228 -2.53 9.00 12.44
C LEU A 228 -1.30 9.77 11.97
N MET A 229 -1.46 10.99 11.47
CA MET A 229 -0.34 11.80 11.01
C MET A 229 0.53 12.34 12.15
N VAL A 230 -0.07 12.74 13.26
CA VAL A 230 0.68 13.11 14.48
C VAL A 230 1.45 11.90 15.00
N SER A 231 0.80 10.73 15.04
CA SER A 231 1.44 9.48 15.45
C SER A 231 2.59 9.08 14.52
N PHE A 232 2.41 9.25 13.21
CA PHE A 232 3.44 9.01 12.20
C PHE A 232 4.69 9.87 12.44
N TYR A 233 4.54 11.20 12.52
CA TYR A 233 5.68 12.09 12.73
C TYR A 233 6.31 11.91 14.12
N GLY A 234 5.49 11.66 15.15
CA GLY A 234 5.97 11.34 16.49
C GLY A 234 6.83 10.08 16.49
N LEU A 235 6.39 9.02 15.82
CA LEU A 235 7.13 7.77 15.74
C LEU A 235 8.40 7.91 14.88
N VAL A 236 8.35 8.63 13.76
CA VAL A 236 9.55 8.95 12.94
C VAL A 236 10.62 9.66 13.77
N LEU A 237 10.23 10.60 14.63
CA LEU A 237 11.12 11.33 15.52
C LEU A 237 11.70 10.42 16.61
N VAL A 238 10.84 9.71 17.34
CA VAL A 238 11.26 8.82 18.45
C VAL A 238 12.19 7.72 17.94
N VAL A 239 11.82 7.06 16.84
CA VAL A 239 12.64 6.02 16.23
C VAL A 239 13.93 6.59 15.63
N GLY A 240 13.86 7.78 15.03
CA GLY A 240 15.04 8.47 14.50
C GLY A 240 16.08 8.77 15.57
N ILE A 241 15.65 9.20 16.75
CA ILE A 241 16.53 9.42 17.91
C ILE A 241 17.05 8.10 18.46
N ALA A 242 16.16 7.13 18.70
CA ALA A 242 16.51 5.85 19.32
C ALA A 242 17.50 5.03 18.48
N MET A 243 17.44 5.14 17.15
CA MET A 243 18.28 4.38 16.22
C MET A 243 19.43 5.21 15.61
N GLY A 244 19.64 6.46 16.02
CA GLY A 244 20.72 7.30 15.47
C GLY A 244 20.51 7.76 14.01
N HIS A 245 19.31 7.60 13.46
CA HIS A 245 18.96 8.01 12.09
C HIS A 245 18.56 9.50 12.07
N LEU A 246 19.54 10.38 12.31
CA LEU A 246 19.34 11.84 12.41
C LEU A 246 18.77 12.48 11.13
N GLY A 247 18.89 11.82 9.98
CA GLY A 247 18.23 12.26 8.74
C GLY A 247 16.69 12.33 8.86
N ASN A 248 16.08 11.62 9.82
CA ASN A 248 14.64 11.65 10.05
C ASN A 248 14.16 13.05 10.46
N PHE A 249 15.01 13.88 11.08
CA PHE A 249 14.66 15.27 11.42
C PHE A 249 14.39 16.12 10.18
N LEU A 250 15.07 15.85 9.07
CA LEU A 250 14.83 16.55 7.81
C LEU A 250 13.44 16.24 7.24
N LEU A 251 12.86 15.09 7.59
CA LEU A 251 11.50 14.74 7.19
C LEU A 251 10.45 15.62 7.89
N LEU A 252 10.77 16.24 9.03
CA LEU A 252 9.86 17.18 9.70
C LEU A 252 9.67 18.46 8.89
N LEU A 253 10.58 18.77 7.95
CA LEU A 253 10.42 19.89 7.03
C LEU A 253 9.20 19.73 6.10
N THR A 254 8.58 18.55 6.03
CA THR A 254 7.34 18.34 5.28
C THR A 254 6.07 18.64 6.08
N ILE A 255 6.17 19.00 7.37
CA ILE A 255 5.03 19.39 8.20
C ILE A 255 4.22 20.57 7.61
N PRO A 256 4.82 21.64 7.06
CA PRO A 256 4.07 22.72 6.43
C PRO A 256 3.17 22.22 5.29
N LYS A 257 3.70 21.32 4.46
CA LYS A 257 2.91 20.70 3.38
C LYS A 257 1.79 19.80 3.91
N LEU A 258 2.02 19.10 5.03
CA LEU A 258 0.94 18.37 5.70
C LEU A 258 -0.14 19.33 6.22
N LYS A 259 0.26 20.49 6.76
CA LYS A 259 -0.68 21.51 7.24
C LYS A 259 -1.60 21.95 6.10
N ASP A 260 -1.04 22.28 4.94
CA ASP A 260 -1.82 22.64 3.75
C ASP A 260 -2.81 21.52 3.36
N ILE A 261 -2.35 20.26 3.32
CA ILE A 261 -3.19 19.08 3.05
C ILE A 261 -4.31 18.95 4.09
N SER A 262 -4.03 19.21 5.37
CA SER A 262 -5.04 19.13 6.43
C SER A 262 -6.05 20.26 6.38
N GLU A 263 -5.65 21.45 5.94
CA GLU A 263 -6.56 22.57 5.72
C GLU A 263 -7.47 22.30 4.52
N ASP A 264 -6.93 21.79 3.42
CA ASP A 264 -7.70 21.37 2.26
C ASP A 264 -8.63 20.19 2.59
N PHE A 265 -8.20 19.26 3.44
CA PHE A 265 -9.09 18.23 3.99
C PHE A 265 -10.21 18.89 4.76
N ARG A 266 -9.92 19.76 5.74
CA ARG A 266 -10.94 20.43 6.56
C ARG A 266 -11.95 21.23 5.72
N LEU A 267 -11.51 21.84 4.62
CA LEU A 267 -12.33 22.61 3.69
C LEU A 267 -13.04 21.75 2.63
N GLU A 268 -13.00 20.42 2.75
CA GLU A 268 -13.61 19.46 1.82
C GLU A 268 -13.11 19.58 0.36
N ARG A 269 -11.88 20.08 0.16
CA ARG A 269 -11.23 20.22 -1.16
C ARG A 269 -10.49 18.94 -1.56
N LEU A 270 -11.23 17.83 -1.65
CA LEU A 270 -10.64 16.48 -1.65
C LEU A 270 -10.09 15.99 -3.01
N ASN A 271 -10.37 16.69 -4.11
CA ASN A 271 -10.10 16.19 -5.47
C ASN A 271 -8.61 15.96 -5.77
N LEU A 272 -7.73 16.81 -5.24
CA LEU A 272 -6.28 16.74 -5.50
C LEU A 272 -5.48 16.15 -4.32
N LEU A 273 -6.14 15.94 -3.18
CA LEU A 273 -5.48 15.52 -1.94
C LEU A 273 -4.75 14.17 -2.03
N PRO A 274 -5.33 13.09 -2.60
CA PRO A 274 -4.61 11.82 -2.68
C PRO A 274 -3.34 11.92 -3.52
N GLU A 275 -3.36 12.74 -4.57
CA GLU A 275 -2.18 12.94 -5.42
C GLU A 275 -1.10 13.73 -4.69
N GLN A 276 -1.47 14.81 -3.99
CA GLN A 276 -0.53 15.59 -3.17
C GLN A 276 0.08 14.73 -2.05
N PHE A 277 -0.74 13.91 -1.40
CA PHE A 277 -0.31 13.00 -0.33
C PHE A 277 0.56 11.87 -0.86
N ALA A 278 0.26 11.32 -2.05
CA ALA A 278 1.10 10.33 -2.73
C ALA A 278 2.49 10.90 -3.08
N ARG A 279 2.57 12.14 -3.55
CA ARG A 279 3.87 12.82 -3.78
C ARG A 279 4.64 13.02 -2.48
N LEU A 280 3.94 13.35 -1.39
CA LEU A 280 4.53 13.44 -0.06
C LEU A 280 5.05 12.06 0.40
N ALA A 281 4.30 10.99 0.14
CA ALA A 281 4.70 9.61 0.43
C ALA A 281 6.01 9.24 -0.27
N ALA A 282 6.16 9.58 -1.55
CA ALA A 282 7.38 9.30 -2.30
C ALA A 282 8.59 10.04 -1.72
N PHE A 283 8.41 11.32 -1.35
CA PHE A 283 9.46 12.10 -0.71
C PHE A 283 9.86 11.54 0.66
N LEU A 284 8.88 11.21 1.50
CA LEU A 284 9.10 10.63 2.82
C LEU A 284 9.72 9.24 2.74
N GLY A 285 9.24 8.37 1.86
CA GLY A 285 9.78 7.03 1.65
C GLY A 285 11.23 7.06 1.18
N PHE A 286 11.55 7.92 0.21
CA PHE A 286 12.93 8.13 -0.22
C PHE A 286 13.79 8.70 0.91
N GLY A 287 13.32 9.72 1.61
CA GLY A 287 14.06 10.35 2.70
C GLY A 287 14.31 9.41 3.89
N LEU A 288 13.38 8.50 4.21
CA LEU A 288 13.58 7.45 5.23
C LEU A 288 14.71 6.50 4.83
N ILE A 289 14.74 6.04 3.57
CA ILE A 289 15.79 5.17 3.05
C ILE A 289 17.15 5.86 3.14
N VAL A 290 17.26 7.10 2.67
CA VAL A 290 18.51 7.86 2.73
C VAL A 290 18.94 8.10 4.17
N SER A 291 18.00 8.42 5.07
CA SER A 291 18.27 8.62 6.49
C SER A 291 18.83 7.37 7.17
N ILE A 292 18.29 6.18 6.85
CA ILE A 292 18.79 4.90 7.36
C ILE A 292 20.20 4.63 6.84
N LEU A 293 20.44 4.80 5.54
CA LEU A 293 21.75 4.54 4.93
C LEU A 293 22.83 5.51 5.41
N ALA A 294 22.48 6.78 5.60
CA ALA A 294 23.37 7.83 6.12
C ALA A 294 23.48 7.84 7.66
N GLY A 295 22.69 7.02 8.35
CA GLY A 295 22.67 6.92 9.81
C GLY A 295 24.05 6.55 10.37
N LEU A 296 24.42 7.22 11.47
CA LEU A 296 25.61 6.93 12.26
C LEU A 296 25.33 5.76 13.21
N THR A 297 25.26 4.56 12.63
CA THR A 297 25.32 3.28 13.31
C THR A 297 26.03 2.30 12.38
#